data_AF-A0A9W5TUY1-F1
#
_entry.id   AF-A0A9W5TUY1-F1
#
_cell.length_a   1.000
_cell.length_b   1.000
_cell.length_c   1.000
_cell.angle_alpha   90.00
_cell.angle_beta   90.00
_cell.angle_gamma   90.00
#
_symmetry.space_group_name_H-M   'P 1'
#
loop_
_entity.id
_entity.type
_entity.pdbx_description
1 polymer ?
#
loop_
_entity_poly.entity_id
_entity_poly.type
_entity_poly.pdbx_seq_one_letter_code
_entity_poly.pdbx_strand_id
1 'polypeptide(L)'
;MSEVIHCIVEYNEDGYLIFVGNYPGAYVRGKTKEEALRKMPDEIQSYFMWARGRNTNLSLSVKVMQEKKSELQISDADSDVLFESEKDPLSREEYFDLKSLALKSAKDFKTLYDSIPDKDITNRKPRKTFHGRVPLTANEILTHTNNVTSYYIREIGTLVENNPDIYENRLVGLKCVETLPNYLENQIFKGSYDELWTLRKVMRRFIWHDRIHAKAMYRMGVAIWGKDVIANPYFF
;
A
#
# COMPACT_ATOMS: atom_id res chain seq x y z
N MET A 1 -12.80 -20.07 15.82
CA MET A 1 -12.67 -18.64 16.22
C MET A 1 -12.80 -17.81 14.96
N SER A 2 -13.61 -16.75 14.99
CA SER A 2 -13.77 -15.83 13.86
C SER A 2 -12.88 -14.61 14.03
N GLU A 3 -12.16 -14.23 12.98
CA GLU A 3 -11.38 -13.00 12.95
C GLU A 3 -12.27 -11.86 12.44
N VAL A 4 -12.35 -10.76 13.19
CA VAL A 4 -13.10 -9.58 12.76
C VAL A 4 -12.17 -8.67 11.97
N ILE A 5 -12.53 -8.39 10.72
CA ILE A 5 -11.78 -7.47 9.87
C ILE A 5 -12.50 -6.12 9.81
N HIS A 6 -11.74 -5.06 10.02
CA HIS A 6 -12.25 -3.70 10.09
C HIS A 6 -12.12 -3.04 8.72
N CYS A 7 -13.22 -2.93 7.98
CA CYS A 7 -13.22 -2.41 6.62
C CYS A 7 -13.46 -0.90 6.57
N ILE A 8 -12.65 -0.21 5.77
CA ILE A 8 -12.90 1.17 5.36
C ILE A 8 -13.23 1.13 3.88
N VAL A 9 -14.43 1.60 3.52
CA VAL A 9 -14.96 1.54 2.15
C VAL A 9 -14.88 2.93 1.54
N GLU A 10 -14.05 3.08 0.52
CA GLU A 10 -14.03 4.27 -0.33
C GLU A 10 -14.64 3.91 -1.70
N TYR A 11 -15.62 4.67 -2.18
CA TYR A 11 -16.38 4.30 -3.37
C TYR A 11 -16.90 5.48 -4.16
N ASN A 12 -17.18 5.24 -5.43
CA ASN A 12 -17.92 6.12 -6.32
C ASN A 12 -18.77 5.27 -7.29
N GLU A 13 -19.36 5.88 -8.32
CA GLU A 13 -20.17 5.15 -9.32
C GLU A 13 -19.35 4.14 -10.15
N ASP A 14 -18.03 4.34 -10.24
CA ASP A 14 -17.12 3.56 -11.07
C ASP A 14 -16.41 2.43 -10.31
N GLY A 15 -16.49 2.39 -8.98
CA GLY A 15 -16.00 1.25 -8.20
C GLY A 15 -15.86 1.46 -6.70
N TYR A 16 -15.32 0.40 -6.08
CA TYR A 16 -15.10 0.28 -4.65
C TYR A 16 -13.63 -0.08 -4.38
N LEU A 17 -13.01 0.64 -3.46
CA LEU A 17 -11.72 0.33 -2.83
C LEU A 17 -11.96 0.12 -1.34
N ILE A 18 -11.75 -1.10 -0.87
CA ILE A 18 -12.00 -1.49 0.52
C ILE A 18 -10.68 -1.84 1.17
N PHE A 19 -10.28 -1.04 2.14
CA PHE A 19 -9.10 -1.28 2.96
C PHE A 19 -9.45 -2.11 4.20
N VAL A 20 -8.46 -2.80 4.77
CA VAL A 20 -8.59 -3.49 6.05
C VAL A 20 -7.77 -2.75 7.11
N GLY A 21 -8.43 -1.94 7.94
CA GLY A 21 -7.80 -1.03 8.89
C GLY A 21 -6.91 -1.72 9.93
N ASN A 22 -7.27 -2.94 10.37
CA ASN A 22 -6.46 -3.72 11.29
C ASN A 22 -5.36 -4.57 10.62
N TYR A 23 -5.23 -4.50 9.28
CA TYR A 23 -4.12 -5.11 8.52
C TYR A 23 -3.57 -4.09 7.51
N PRO A 24 -2.69 -3.18 7.96
CA PRO A 24 -2.16 -2.10 7.13
C PRO A 24 -1.61 -2.61 5.81
N GLY A 25 -2.16 -2.11 4.70
CA GLY A 25 -1.78 -2.51 3.34
C GLY A 25 -2.63 -3.60 2.71
N ALA A 26 -3.47 -4.31 3.46
CA ALA A 26 -4.47 -5.21 2.88
C ALA A 26 -5.64 -4.41 2.29
N TYR A 27 -6.03 -4.79 1.08
CA TYR A 27 -7.11 -4.11 0.35
C TYR A 27 -7.74 -5.00 -0.71
N VAL A 28 -9.00 -4.73 -1.04
CA VAL A 28 -9.70 -5.32 -2.18
C VAL A 28 -10.38 -4.23 -3.00
N ARG A 29 -10.59 -4.52 -4.28
CA ARG A 29 -11.27 -3.63 -5.21
C ARG A 29 -12.20 -4.36 -6.15
N GLY A 30 -13.25 -3.69 -6.60
CA GLY A 30 -14.24 -4.23 -7.53
C GLY A 30 -15.15 -3.15 -8.07
N LYS A 31 -15.89 -3.45 -9.13
CA LYS A 31 -16.90 -2.54 -9.67
C LYS A 31 -18.10 -2.41 -8.73
N THR A 32 -18.39 -3.45 -7.95
CA THR A 32 -19.40 -3.41 -6.87
C THR A 32 -18.78 -3.78 -5.52
N LYS A 33 -19.46 -3.42 -4.42
CA LYS A 33 -19.06 -3.78 -3.05
C LYS A 33 -18.93 -5.29 -2.89
N GLU A 34 -19.88 -6.05 -3.43
CA GLU A 34 -19.93 -7.51 -3.37
C GLU A 34 -18.79 -8.16 -4.18
N GLU A 35 -18.44 -7.59 -5.33
CA GLU A 35 -17.31 -8.06 -6.14
C GLU A 35 -15.98 -7.82 -5.41
N ALA A 36 -15.82 -6.66 -4.77
CA ALA A 36 -14.65 -6.35 -3.96
C ALA A 36 -14.54 -7.31 -2.77
N LEU A 37 -15.61 -7.44 -1.97
CA LEU A 37 -15.63 -8.27 -0.75
C LEU A 37 -15.43 -9.77 -1.04
N ARG A 38 -15.83 -10.27 -2.21
CA ARG A 38 -15.56 -11.66 -2.62
C ARG A 38 -14.07 -12.00 -2.69
N LYS A 39 -13.19 -11.01 -2.88
CA LYS A 39 -11.73 -11.17 -2.95
C LYS A 39 -11.05 -11.07 -1.58
N MET A 40 -11.82 -10.75 -0.53
CA MET A 40 -11.29 -10.49 0.81
C MET A 40 -10.62 -11.72 1.46
N PRO A 41 -11.19 -12.95 1.35
CA PRO A 41 -10.53 -14.12 1.92
C PRO A 41 -9.12 -14.35 1.40
N ASP A 42 -8.93 -14.25 0.08
CA ASP A 42 -7.63 -14.43 -0.56
C ASP A 42 -6.63 -13.33 -0.17
N GLU A 43 -7.08 -12.08 -0.08
CA GLU A 43 -6.23 -10.98 0.37
C GLU A 43 -5.76 -11.17 1.82
N ILE A 44 -6.65 -11.57 2.73
CA ILE A 44 -6.29 -11.83 4.12
C ILE A 44 -5.34 -13.01 4.24
N GLN A 45 -5.56 -14.07 3.45
CA GLN A 45 -4.65 -15.22 3.43
C GLN A 45 -3.24 -14.83 2.98
N SER A 46 -3.15 -14.13 1.85
CA SER A 46 -1.91 -13.58 1.31
C SER A 46 -1.21 -12.69 2.33
N TYR A 47 -1.95 -11.79 2.97
CA TYR A 47 -1.42 -10.89 3.98
C TYR A 47 -0.85 -11.64 5.19
N PHE A 48 -1.57 -12.64 5.72
CA PHE A 48 -1.09 -13.41 6.87
C PHE A 48 0.18 -14.21 6.55
N MET A 49 0.24 -14.81 5.37
CA MET A 49 1.46 -15.49 4.91
C MET A 49 2.63 -14.51 4.82
N TRP A 50 2.41 -13.36 4.17
CA TRP A 50 3.44 -12.35 3.98
C TRP A 50 3.91 -11.68 5.28
N ALA A 51 2.97 -11.17 6.08
CA ALA A 51 3.27 -10.35 7.26
C ALA A 51 3.59 -11.18 8.50
N ARG A 52 3.04 -12.40 8.61
CA ARG A 52 3.12 -13.24 9.82
C ARG A 52 3.77 -14.61 9.59
N GLY A 53 4.11 -14.96 8.36
CA GLY A 53 4.76 -16.25 8.03
C GLY A 53 3.87 -17.46 8.27
N ARG A 54 2.54 -17.30 8.33
CA ARG A 54 1.61 -18.40 8.62
C ARG A 54 0.27 -18.21 7.93
N ASN A 55 -0.36 -19.33 7.58
CA ASN A 55 -1.72 -19.36 7.07
C ASN A 55 -2.71 -18.96 8.18
N THR A 56 -3.89 -18.48 7.78
CA THR A 56 -5.02 -18.32 8.68
C THR A 56 -6.15 -19.29 8.31
N ASN A 57 -6.60 -20.08 9.29
CA ASN A 57 -7.80 -20.92 9.14
C ASN A 57 -9.02 -20.24 9.80
N LEU A 58 -8.96 -18.92 10.00
CA LEU A 58 -10.00 -18.17 10.70
C LEU A 58 -11.15 -17.88 9.75
N SER A 59 -12.37 -18.09 10.24
CA SER A 59 -13.57 -17.56 9.59
C SER A 59 -13.51 -16.03 9.65
N LEU A 60 -13.66 -15.35 8.51
CA LEU A 60 -13.64 -13.90 8.47
C LEU A 60 -15.03 -13.33 8.72
N SER A 61 -15.13 -12.38 9.65
CA SER A 61 -16.32 -11.54 9.85
C SER A 61 -15.99 -10.11 9.43
N VAL A 62 -16.69 -9.60 8.43
CA VAL A 62 -16.49 -8.23 7.92
C VAL A 62 -17.27 -7.25 8.79
N LYS A 63 -16.58 -6.23 9.32
CA LYS A 63 -17.21 -5.09 10.00
C LYS A 63 -16.80 -3.80 9.29
N VAL A 64 -17.76 -3.11 8.69
CA VAL A 64 -17.50 -1.79 8.09
C VAL A 64 -17.42 -0.75 9.21
N MET A 65 -16.28 -0.06 9.28
CA MET A 65 -16.00 0.96 10.30
C MET A 65 -16.21 2.37 9.78
N GLN A 66 -16.01 2.58 8.47
CA GLN A 66 -16.09 3.88 7.83
C GLN A 66 -16.45 3.70 6.36
N GLU A 67 -17.30 4.59 5.84
CA GLU A 67 -17.60 4.69 4.41
C GLU A 67 -17.34 6.13 3.94
N LYS A 68 -16.76 6.28 2.75
CA LYS A 68 -16.52 7.57 2.10
C LYS A 68 -16.95 7.49 0.63
N LYS A 69 -17.91 8.33 0.22
CA LYS A 69 -18.15 8.60 -1.20
C LYS A 69 -17.05 9.54 -1.70
N SER A 70 -16.37 9.17 -2.78
CA SER A 70 -15.20 9.87 -3.30
C SER A 70 -15.47 10.45 -4.70
N GLU A 71 -14.81 11.55 -5.01
CA GLU A 71 -14.79 12.15 -6.35
C GLU A 71 -13.53 11.72 -7.14
N LEU A 72 -12.64 10.96 -6.51
CA LEU A 72 -11.42 10.43 -7.13
C LEU A 72 -11.73 9.29 -8.10
N GLN A 73 -10.74 8.93 -8.92
CA GLN A 73 -10.82 7.76 -9.81
C GLN A 73 -10.59 6.46 -9.03
N ILE A 74 -11.59 6.03 -8.25
CA ILE A 74 -11.53 4.83 -7.41
C ILE A 74 -11.21 3.56 -8.23
N SER A 75 -11.66 3.50 -9.49
CA SER A 75 -11.32 2.40 -10.40
C SER A 75 -9.81 2.27 -10.68
N ASP A 76 -9.07 3.38 -10.61
CA ASP A 76 -7.61 3.44 -10.72
C ASP A 76 -6.89 3.21 -9.39
N ALA A 77 -7.67 2.99 -8.32
CA ALA A 77 -7.23 2.90 -6.93
C ALA A 77 -6.68 4.22 -6.37
N ASP A 78 -7.10 5.36 -6.93
CA ASP A 78 -6.87 6.66 -6.29
C ASP A 78 -7.66 6.72 -4.97
N SER A 79 -7.07 7.32 -3.94
CA SER A 79 -7.63 7.34 -2.59
C SER A 79 -6.96 8.41 -1.76
N ASP A 80 -7.76 9.17 -1.04
CA ASP A 80 -7.36 10.22 -0.10
C ASP A 80 -7.98 10.00 1.31
N VAL A 81 -8.70 8.90 1.53
CA VAL A 81 -9.34 8.61 2.81
C VAL A 81 -8.30 8.57 3.96
N LEU A 82 -8.58 9.34 5.02
CA LEU A 82 -7.96 9.22 6.34
C LEU A 82 -8.88 8.37 7.20
N PHE A 83 -8.37 7.29 7.80
CA PHE A 83 -9.20 6.46 8.67
C PHE A 83 -9.40 7.18 10.01
N GLU A 84 -10.57 7.03 10.63
CA GLU A 84 -10.79 7.57 11.98
C GLU A 84 -9.76 7.01 12.98
N SER A 85 -9.40 5.72 12.87
CA SER A 85 -8.35 5.09 13.67
C SER A 85 -6.92 5.57 13.38
N GLU A 86 -6.72 6.39 12.33
CA GLU A 86 -5.42 6.98 11.98
C GLU A 86 -5.20 8.37 12.56
N LYS A 87 -6.15 8.90 13.35
CA LYS A 87 -6.05 10.21 14.00
C LYS A 87 -5.45 10.15 15.40
N ASP A 88 -5.52 8.99 16.05
CA ASP A 88 -5.02 8.81 17.42
C ASP A 88 -3.48 8.77 17.45
N PRO A 89 -2.84 9.25 18.55
CA PRO A 89 -1.40 9.12 18.76
C PRO A 89 -0.91 7.68 18.61
N LEU A 90 0.37 7.52 18.24
CA LEU A 90 1.06 6.24 18.16
C LEU A 90 1.78 5.95 19.48
N SER A 91 1.55 4.77 20.05
CA SER A 91 2.52 4.23 20.98
C SER A 91 3.84 3.91 20.25
N ARG A 92 4.94 3.84 21.00
CA ARG A 92 6.25 3.47 20.42
C ARG A 92 6.21 2.09 19.78
N GLU A 93 5.53 1.13 20.41
CA GLU A 93 5.41 -0.24 19.91
C GLU A 93 4.65 -0.28 18.57
N GLU A 94 3.47 0.35 18.49
CA GLU A 94 2.71 0.43 17.24
C GLU A 94 3.50 1.09 16.11
N TYR A 95 4.26 2.14 16.42
CA TYR A 95 5.13 2.78 15.44
C TYR A 95 6.21 1.83 14.94
N PHE A 96 6.90 1.11 15.83
CA PHE A 96 7.94 0.16 15.45
C PHE A 96 7.40 -1.03 14.65
N ASP A 97 6.20 -1.51 14.97
CA ASP A 97 5.53 -2.56 14.20
C ASP A 97 5.20 -2.09 12.78
N LEU A 98 4.59 -0.90 12.66
CA LEU A 98 4.29 -0.29 11.36
C LEU A 98 5.56 -0.01 10.55
N LYS A 99 6.61 0.51 11.21
CA LYS A 99 7.93 0.75 10.59
C LYS A 99 8.54 -0.54 10.08
N SER A 100 8.55 -1.58 10.89
CA SER A 100 9.08 -2.89 10.51
C SER A 100 8.32 -3.46 9.32
N LEU A 101 6.99 -3.34 9.30
CA LEU A 101 6.16 -3.81 8.20
C LEU A 101 6.38 -3.00 6.91
N ALA A 102 6.49 -1.67 6.99
CA ALA A 102 6.79 -0.81 5.83
C ALA A 102 8.18 -1.11 5.25
N LEU A 103 9.20 -1.28 6.09
CA LEU A 103 10.54 -1.65 5.65
C LEU A 103 10.59 -3.06 5.05
N LYS A 104 9.86 -4.02 5.64
CA LYS A 104 9.67 -5.36 5.07
C LYS A 104 9.03 -5.28 3.69
N SER A 105 7.99 -4.47 3.53
CA SER A 105 7.32 -4.23 2.24
C SER A 105 8.30 -3.73 1.18
N ALA A 106 9.08 -2.70 1.48
CA ALA A 106 10.09 -2.19 0.55
C ALA A 106 11.15 -3.25 0.17
N LYS A 107 11.62 -4.04 1.15
CA LYS A 107 12.58 -5.14 0.92
C LYS A 107 11.99 -6.24 0.03
N ASP A 108 10.75 -6.62 0.27
CA ASP A 108 10.07 -7.65 -0.51
C ASP A 108 9.71 -7.14 -1.91
N PHE A 109 9.39 -5.86 -2.05
CA PHE A 109 9.22 -5.21 -3.34
C PHE A 109 10.49 -5.30 -4.16
N LYS A 110 11.64 -4.94 -3.56
CA LYS A 110 12.94 -5.06 -4.19
C LYS A 110 13.26 -6.51 -4.58
N THR A 111 12.95 -7.47 -3.71
CA THR A 111 13.14 -8.91 -3.99
C THR A 111 12.35 -9.36 -5.23
N LEU A 112 11.07 -8.97 -5.33
CA LEU A 112 10.25 -9.23 -6.51
C LEU A 112 10.85 -8.57 -7.76
N TYR A 113 11.20 -7.28 -7.68
CA TYR A 113 11.78 -6.53 -8.79
C TYR A 113 13.10 -7.14 -9.29
N ASP A 114 13.97 -7.56 -8.38
CA ASP A 114 15.26 -8.17 -8.72
C ASP A 114 15.07 -9.52 -9.44
N SER A 115 13.98 -10.25 -9.15
CA SER A 115 13.63 -11.50 -9.84
C SER A 115 13.15 -11.33 -11.28
N ILE A 116 12.81 -10.10 -11.71
CA ILE A 116 12.39 -9.83 -13.10
C ILE A 116 13.61 -9.94 -14.04
N PRO A 117 13.62 -10.89 -15.00
CA PRO A 117 14.77 -11.12 -15.88
C PRO A 117 15.13 -9.93 -16.77
N ASP A 118 14.12 -9.32 -17.41
CA ASP A 118 14.29 -8.10 -18.21
C ASP A 118 13.30 -7.04 -17.72
N LYS A 119 13.84 -5.95 -17.18
CA LYS A 119 13.08 -4.93 -16.45
C LYS A 119 12.39 -3.91 -17.35
N ASP A 120 12.67 -3.94 -18.65
CA ASP A 120 12.09 -3.05 -19.66
C ASP A 120 11.01 -3.73 -20.52
N ILE A 121 10.86 -5.06 -20.42
CA ILE A 121 9.79 -5.79 -21.09
C ILE A 121 8.46 -5.66 -20.33
N THR A 122 7.39 -5.47 -21.08
CA THR A 122 6.01 -5.47 -20.58
C THR A 122 5.04 -6.01 -21.62
N ASN A 123 4.00 -6.70 -21.16
CA ASN A 123 2.84 -7.10 -21.98
C ASN A 123 1.62 -6.19 -21.75
N ARG A 124 1.78 -5.10 -20.98
CA ARG A 124 0.71 -4.18 -20.61
C ARG A 124 0.55 -3.08 -21.65
N LYS A 125 -0.69 -2.76 -22.00
CA LYS A 125 -0.98 -1.65 -22.91
C LYS A 125 -0.84 -0.30 -22.20
N PRO A 126 -0.30 0.73 -22.85
CA PRO A 126 -0.27 2.10 -22.32
C PRO A 126 -1.67 2.59 -21.95
N ARG A 127 -1.81 3.21 -20.78
CA ARG A 127 -3.02 3.93 -20.36
C ARG A 127 -2.65 5.16 -19.54
N LYS A 128 -3.52 6.16 -19.54
CA LYS A 128 -3.37 7.40 -18.75
C LYS A 128 -4.40 7.43 -17.62
N THR A 129 -4.02 8.04 -16.51
CA THR A 129 -4.85 8.34 -15.33
C THR A 129 -4.74 9.83 -15.04
N PHE A 130 -5.44 10.31 -14.01
CA PHE A 130 -5.29 11.68 -13.52
C PHE A 130 -3.82 12.03 -13.19
N HIS A 131 -3.08 11.07 -12.62
CA HIS A 131 -1.67 11.21 -12.26
C HIS A 131 -0.68 10.97 -13.42
N GLY A 132 -1.18 10.86 -14.65
CA GLY A 132 -0.37 10.68 -15.86
C GLY A 132 -0.30 9.24 -16.35
N ARG A 133 0.79 8.91 -17.04
CA ARG A 133 0.98 7.57 -17.65
C ARG A 133 1.23 6.54 -16.56
N VAL A 134 0.46 5.46 -16.60
CA VAL A 134 0.64 4.34 -15.67
C VAL A 134 1.96 3.64 -15.97
N PRO A 135 2.78 3.29 -14.96
CA PRO A 135 4.02 2.58 -15.17
C PRO A 135 3.74 1.18 -15.76
N LEU A 136 4.47 0.84 -16.82
CA LEU A 136 4.28 -0.35 -17.63
C LEU A 136 5.35 -1.41 -17.39
N THR A 137 6.61 -1.01 -17.26
CA THR A 137 7.77 -1.91 -17.08
C THR A 137 8.15 -2.04 -15.61
N ALA A 138 8.99 -3.01 -15.25
CA ALA A 138 9.46 -3.15 -13.86
C ALA A 138 10.28 -1.93 -13.41
N ASN A 139 11.10 -1.36 -14.30
CA ASN A 139 11.85 -0.12 -14.05
C ASN A 139 10.91 1.07 -13.76
N GLU A 140 9.87 1.24 -14.58
CA GLU A 140 8.89 2.32 -14.40
C GLU A 140 8.09 2.12 -13.10
N ILE A 141 7.71 0.88 -12.77
CA ILE A 141 6.97 0.56 -11.55
C ILE A 141 7.84 0.81 -10.31
N LEU A 142 9.11 0.38 -10.30
CA LEU A 142 10.04 0.68 -9.21
C LEU A 142 10.22 2.19 -9.04
N THR A 143 10.50 2.92 -10.13
CA THR A 143 10.69 4.37 -10.08
C THR A 143 9.47 5.08 -9.49
N HIS A 144 8.27 4.73 -9.97
CA HIS A 144 7.03 5.29 -9.45
C HIS A 144 6.83 4.98 -7.96
N THR A 145 7.00 3.72 -7.56
CA THR A 145 6.77 3.25 -6.18
C THR A 145 7.79 3.84 -5.21
N ASN A 146 9.04 3.95 -5.63
CA ASN A 146 10.11 4.49 -4.82
C ASN A 146 9.98 6.01 -4.62
N ASN A 147 9.55 6.74 -5.66
CA ASN A 147 9.46 8.20 -5.61
C ASN A 147 8.44 8.73 -4.60
N VAL A 148 7.49 7.91 -4.15
CA VAL A 148 6.50 8.37 -3.16
C VAL A 148 7.08 8.57 -1.76
N THR A 149 8.33 8.15 -1.48
CA THR A 149 8.97 8.36 -0.16
C THR A 149 9.03 9.84 0.18
N SER A 150 9.70 10.63 -0.65
CA SER A 150 9.79 12.08 -0.45
C SER A 150 8.44 12.76 -0.51
N TYR A 151 7.53 12.26 -1.36
CA TYR A 151 6.16 12.78 -1.45
C TYR A 151 5.42 12.62 -0.12
N TYR A 152 5.20 11.39 0.37
CA TYR A 152 4.39 11.16 1.58
C TYR A 152 5.00 11.78 2.83
N ILE A 153 6.34 11.78 2.94
CA ILE A 153 7.05 12.36 4.08
C ILE A 153 6.92 13.89 4.08
N ARG A 154 6.93 14.53 2.92
CA ARG A 154 6.68 15.98 2.80
C ARG A 154 5.28 16.37 3.26
N GLU A 155 4.28 15.52 3.02
CA GLU A 155 2.91 15.81 3.44
C GLU A 155 2.74 15.85 4.98
N ILE A 156 3.71 15.36 5.75
CA ILE A 156 3.77 15.48 7.22
C ILE A 156 4.86 16.45 7.70
N GLY A 157 5.29 17.38 6.84
CA GLY A 157 6.09 18.53 7.24
C GLY A 157 7.60 18.33 7.26
N THR A 158 8.15 17.29 6.61
CA THR A 158 9.60 17.11 6.50
C THR A 158 10.07 16.78 5.08
N LEU A 159 11.22 17.31 4.68
CA LEU A 159 11.77 17.14 3.34
C LEU A 159 12.86 16.08 3.35
N VAL A 160 12.77 15.13 2.43
CA VAL A 160 13.79 14.11 2.22
C VAL A 160 14.07 13.94 0.73
N GLU A 161 15.34 13.70 0.40
CA GLU A 161 15.73 13.33 -0.96
C GLU A 161 15.52 11.84 -1.17
N ASN A 162 15.08 11.46 -2.37
CA ASN A 162 14.88 10.06 -2.69
C ASN A 162 16.21 9.35 -2.93
N ASN A 163 16.39 8.21 -2.27
CA ASN A 163 17.43 7.24 -2.61
C ASN A 163 16.94 6.30 -3.73
N PRO A 164 17.78 5.89 -4.71
CA PRO A 164 17.38 4.94 -5.75
C PRO A 164 17.02 3.54 -5.25
N ASP A 165 17.58 3.08 -4.12
CA ASP A 165 17.19 1.83 -3.48
C ASP A 165 15.94 2.04 -2.61
N ILE A 166 14.86 1.32 -2.91
CA ILE A 166 13.57 1.52 -2.23
C ILE A 166 13.63 1.23 -0.73
N TYR A 167 14.41 0.24 -0.29
CA TYR A 167 14.53 -0.07 1.13
C TYR A 167 15.28 1.03 1.86
N GLU A 168 16.45 1.44 1.35
CA GLU A 168 17.22 2.53 1.93
C GLU A 168 16.44 3.84 1.88
N ASN A 169 15.66 4.08 0.83
CA ASN A 169 14.83 5.28 0.72
C ASN A 169 13.81 5.35 1.86
N ARG A 170 13.02 4.28 2.08
CA ARG A 170 12.08 4.23 3.21
C ARG A 170 12.81 4.33 4.55
N LEU A 171 13.95 3.67 4.72
CA LEU A 171 14.72 3.67 5.98
C LEU A 171 15.23 5.07 6.33
N VAL A 172 15.90 5.74 5.39
CA VAL A 172 16.41 7.10 5.58
C VAL A 172 15.26 8.09 5.77
N GLY A 173 14.21 7.98 4.95
CA GLY A 173 13.02 8.80 5.09
C GLY A 173 12.39 8.71 6.49
N LEU A 174 12.21 7.49 7.01
CA LEU A 174 11.65 7.29 8.34
C LEU A 174 12.60 7.75 9.45
N LYS A 175 13.93 7.62 9.27
CA LYS A 175 14.91 8.22 10.21
C LYS A 175 14.78 9.74 10.26
N CYS A 176 14.49 10.41 9.14
CA CYS A 176 14.21 11.84 9.13
C CYS A 176 12.88 12.20 9.83
N VAL A 177 11.87 11.33 9.76
CA VAL A 177 10.63 11.52 10.54
C VAL A 177 10.91 11.39 12.03
N GLU A 178 11.78 10.48 12.44
CA GLU A 178 12.15 10.25 13.85
C GLU A 178 12.88 11.43 14.50
N THR A 179 13.40 12.39 13.70
CA THR A 179 14.00 13.63 14.24
C THR A 179 12.98 14.74 14.48
N LEU A 180 11.75 14.59 13.99
CA LEU A 180 10.70 15.57 14.23
C LEU A 180 10.26 15.54 15.70
N PRO A 181 10.06 16.71 16.34
CA PRO A 181 9.55 16.76 17.69
C PRO A 181 8.15 16.14 17.73
N ASN A 182 7.89 15.30 18.73
CA ASN A 182 6.56 14.74 18.99
C ASN A 182 5.94 13.99 17.80
N TYR A 183 6.74 13.38 16.91
CA TYR A 183 6.25 12.67 15.72
C TYR A 183 5.22 11.56 16.02
N LEU A 184 5.26 11.02 17.25
CA LEU A 184 4.30 10.02 17.74
C LEU A 184 2.95 10.59 18.17
N GLU A 185 2.83 11.90 18.38
CA GLU A 185 1.53 12.56 18.60
C GLU A 185 0.65 12.53 17.34
N ASN A 186 1.22 12.06 16.21
CA ASN A 186 0.49 11.73 15.00
C ASN A 186 -0.39 12.89 14.49
N GLN A 187 0.17 14.09 14.54
CA GLN A 187 -0.51 15.32 14.12
C GLN A 187 -1.15 15.17 12.74
N ILE A 188 -2.32 15.79 12.58
CA ILE A 188 -3.02 15.89 11.30
C ILE A 188 -2.47 17.09 10.52
N PHE A 189 -1.94 16.81 9.34
CA PHE A 189 -1.45 17.80 8.38
C PHE A 189 -2.44 17.92 7.23
N LYS A 190 -2.65 19.15 6.75
CA LYS A 190 -3.34 19.41 5.49
C LYS A 190 -2.29 19.50 4.39
N GLY A 191 -2.19 18.46 3.58
CA GLY A 191 -1.22 18.34 2.50
C GLY A 191 -1.71 18.92 1.18
N SER A 192 -1.04 18.49 0.11
CA SER A 192 -1.38 18.76 -1.28
C SER A 192 -2.82 18.33 -1.58
N TYR A 193 -3.52 19.09 -2.45
CA TYR A 193 -4.93 18.83 -2.82
C TYR A 193 -5.90 18.79 -1.63
N ASP A 194 -5.57 19.47 -0.54
CA ASP A 194 -6.35 19.49 0.71
C ASP A 194 -6.49 18.11 1.40
N GLU A 195 -5.70 17.12 0.97
CA GLU A 195 -5.69 15.78 1.58
C GLU A 195 -5.16 15.83 3.01
N LEU A 196 -5.82 15.12 3.93
CA LEU A 196 -5.38 15.01 5.32
C LEU A 196 -4.36 13.88 5.47
N TRP A 197 -3.24 14.18 6.13
CA TRP A 197 -2.13 13.26 6.36
C TRP A 197 -1.82 13.14 7.85
N THR A 198 -1.48 11.92 8.25
CA THR A 198 -0.94 11.60 9.58
C THR A 198 0.23 10.63 9.39
N LEU A 199 1.07 10.46 10.40
CA LEU A 199 2.15 9.47 10.35
C LEU A 199 1.57 8.06 10.15
N ARG A 200 0.49 7.71 10.85
CA ARG A 200 -0.21 6.42 10.64
C ARG A 200 -0.60 6.22 9.17
N LYS A 201 -1.17 7.25 8.53
CA LYS A 201 -1.54 7.19 7.10
C LYS A 201 -0.32 7.07 6.20
N VAL A 202 0.77 7.79 6.46
CA VAL A 202 2.04 7.64 5.71
C VAL A 202 2.52 6.17 5.75
N MET A 203 2.53 5.56 6.94
CA MET A 203 2.95 4.17 7.11
C MET A 203 2.03 3.20 6.35
N ARG A 204 0.71 3.36 6.49
CA ARG A 204 -0.26 2.56 5.72
C ARG A 204 -0.05 2.74 4.21
N ARG A 205 0.15 3.97 3.75
CA ARG A 205 0.30 4.30 2.33
C ARG A 205 1.56 3.70 1.74
N PHE A 206 2.68 3.66 2.46
CA PHE A 206 3.86 2.91 2.02
C PHE A 206 3.53 1.44 1.80
N ILE A 207 2.93 0.77 2.80
CA ILE A 207 2.66 -0.66 2.70
C ILE A 207 1.65 -0.97 1.59
N TRP A 208 0.56 -0.20 1.53
CA TRP A 208 -0.47 -0.38 0.51
C TRP A 208 0.04 -0.10 -0.90
N HIS A 209 0.77 1.00 -1.10
CA HIS A 209 1.30 1.42 -2.41
C HIS A 209 2.32 0.39 -2.93
N ASP A 210 3.22 -0.05 -2.07
CA ASP A 210 4.15 -1.13 -2.39
C ASP A 210 3.39 -2.40 -2.80
N ARG A 211 2.39 -2.83 -2.02
CA ARG A 211 1.61 -4.05 -2.29
C ARG A 211 0.82 -3.97 -3.61
N ILE A 212 0.14 -2.87 -3.90
CA ILE A 212 -0.64 -2.74 -5.14
C ILE A 212 0.25 -2.76 -6.38
N HIS A 213 1.40 -2.10 -6.31
CA HIS A 213 2.36 -2.08 -7.42
C HIS A 213 3.14 -3.39 -7.53
N ALA A 214 3.49 -4.04 -6.42
CA ALA A 214 4.07 -5.38 -6.41
C ALA A 214 3.10 -6.41 -7.00
N LYS A 215 1.81 -6.36 -6.66
CA LYS A 215 0.79 -7.27 -7.23
C LYS A 215 0.66 -7.08 -8.74
N ALA A 216 0.73 -5.83 -9.22
CA ALA A 216 0.74 -5.55 -10.65
C ALA A 216 2.02 -6.07 -11.35
N MET A 217 3.19 -5.84 -10.74
CA MET A 217 4.48 -6.29 -11.25
C MET A 217 4.58 -7.83 -11.27
N TYR A 218 4.15 -8.50 -10.20
CA TYR A 218 4.13 -9.96 -10.10
C TYR A 218 3.28 -10.57 -11.21
N ARG A 219 2.04 -10.09 -11.39
CA ARG A 219 1.15 -10.59 -12.46
C ARG A 219 1.73 -10.39 -13.85
N MET A 220 2.34 -9.23 -14.10
CA MET A 220 3.04 -8.97 -15.35
C MET A 220 4.20 -9.94 -15.54
N GLY A 221 5.03 -10.12 -14.51
CA GLY A 221 6.19 -10.99 -14.57
C GLY A 221 5.80 -12.45 -14.83
N VAL A 222 4.84 -12.98 -14.07
CA VAL A 222 4.33 -14.34 -14.25
C VAL A 222 3.78 -14.55 -15.65
N ALA A 223 3.10 -13.55 -16.23
CA ALA A 223 2.54 -13.67 -17.57
C ALA A 223 3.59 -13.70 -18.70
N ILE A 224 4.80 -13.19 -18.47
CA ILE A 224 5.88 -13.16 -19.47
C ILE A 224 6.87 -14.31 -19.25
N TRP A 225 7.28 -14.54 -18.01
CA TRP A 225 8.38 -15.47 -17.67
C TRP A 225 7.93 -16.71 -16.89
N GLY A 226 6.67 -16.77 -16.43
CA GLY A 226 6.14 -17.91 -15.67
C GLY A 226 6.34 -17.80 -14.16
N LYS A 227 5.49 -18.51 -13.41
CA LYS A 227 5.45 -18.47 -11.94
C LYS A 227 6.68 -19.05 -11.25
N ASP A 228 7.38 -19.96 -11.92
CA ASP A 228 8.55 -20.65 -11.35
C ASP A 228 9.82 -19.78 -11.47
N VAL A 229 9.77 -18.71 -12.26
CA VAL A 229 10.87 -17.76 -12.45
C VAL A 229 10.73 -16.54 -11.52
N ILE A 230 9.50 -16.05 -11.32
CA ILE A 230 9.26 -14.80 -10.59
C ILE A 230 9.07 -15.07 -9.10
N ALA A 231 9.86 -14.38 -8.27
CA ALA A 231 9.73 -14.47 -6.82
C ALA A 231 8.36 -13.90 -6.36
N ASN A 232 7.72 -14.56 -5.38
CA ASN A 232 6.46 -14.11 -4.79
C ASN A 232 6.60 -13.84 -3.28
N PRO A 233 7.42 -12.85 -2.85
CA PRO A 233 7.64 -12.61 -1.42
C PRO A 233 6.36 -12.16 -0.70
N TYR A 234 5.39 -11.61 -1.42
CA TYR A 234 4.10 -11.15 -0.91
C TYR A 234 3.00 -12.21 -0.87
N PHE A 235 3.23 -13.41 -1.40
CA PHE A 235 2.25 -14.49 -1.47
C PHE A 235 0.94 -14.07 -2.16
N PHE A 236 1.04 -13.39 -3.30
CA PHE A 236 -0.10 -13.04 -4.16
C PHE A 236 -0.66 -14.23 -4.96
#